data_AF-A0A7D9IDV4-F1
#
_entry.id   AF-A0A7D9IDV4-F1
#
_cell.length_a   1.000
_cell.length_b   1.000
_cell.length_c   1.000
_cell.angle_alpha   90.00
_cell.angle_beta   90.00
_cell.angle_gamma   90.00
#
_symmetry.space_group_name_H-M   'P 1'
#
loop_
_entity.id
_entity.type
_entity.pdbx_description
1 polymer ?
#
loop_
_entity_poly.entity_id
_entity_poly.type
_entity_poly.pdbx_seq_one_letter_code
_entity_poly.pdbx_strand_id
1 'polypeptide(L)'
;MFNGNTWFTFLIFTLIVVVALLGNSLVIYVLVVRRKKFLNKPYSVFILNLAIVDFLTAIFLIVSRFLYLPETPTYNDTAAEVFCQTIWSGRFAFDMGYISVYTCVALTIERWFAVVKPNKYRSAKTRHAVYAVILVWFCGPAVNCTTYFRIKYNVEEKKCVWRTIPFAEEELPWIALAVQSIIPYTTMVVLYSHIYYTLKKLPRLTSNRDIQLRRITVVALLACSALILGWVPGRVTFMLTKFGHLDPNGSIHFTCVMITFLNSCVNPFLYGIYSPAFRAEYKKVFHYYYRKTVTVFRHSHVKPTPDQVQGNSLSEKAVSTLEQGKASSLSVKAEYNEGYAFTVKSASEQGNSIALMPVPNLARIPNDESAKVAPKESYMECSL
;
A
#
# COMPACT_ATOMS: atom_id res chain seq x y z
N MET A 1 25.26 15.97 18.30
CA MET A 1 23.82 15.73 18.51
C MET A 1 23.05 16.59 17.52
N PHE A 2 22.01 16.04 16.90
CA PHE A 2 21.13 16.75 15.98
C PHE A 2 20.41 17.88 16.73
N ASN A 3 20.74 19.13 16.46
CA ASN A 3 20.06 20.30 17.05
C ASN A 3 18.64 20.53 16.47
N GLY A 4 18.13 19.60 15.65
CA GLY A 4 16.75 19.54 15.15
C GLY A 4 15.93 18.38 15.75
N ASN A 5 16.42 17.75 16.83
CA ASN A 5 15.71 16.71 17.58
C ASN A 5 14.47 17.26 18.30
N THR A 6 13.43 17.58 17.53
CA THR A 6 12.09 17.62 18.07
C THR A 6 11.55 16.20 18.02
N TRP A 7 10.92 15.74 19.10
CA TRP A 7 10.07 14.54 19.11
C TRP A 7 9.14 14.48 17.89
N PHE A 8 8.72 15.65 17.41
CA PHE A 8 7.99 15.84 16.17
C PHE A 8 8.65 15.19 14.94
N THR A 9 9.94 15.42 14.70
CA THR A 9 10.67 14.82 13.55
C THR A 9 10.59 13.30 13.56
N PHE A 10 10.84 12.71 14.71
CA PHE A 10 10.78 11.26 14.90
C PHE A 10 9.36 10.71 14.67
N LEU A 11 8.34 11.37 15.22
CA LEU A 11 6.93 10.99 15.05
C LEU A 11 6.52 11.02 13.58
N ILE A 12 6.91 12.07 12.84
CA ILE A 12 6.57 12.22 11.42
C ILE A 12 7.28 11.14 10.57
N PHE A 13 8.57 10.91 10.76
CA PHE A 13 9.26 9.83 10.03
C PHE A 13 8.69 8.44 10.37
N THR A 14 8.32 8.20 11.63
CA THR A 14 7.66 6.95 12.03
C THR A 14 6.33 6.80 11.28
N LEU A 15 5.53 7.85 11.21
CA LEU A 15 4.27 7.84 10.47
C LEU A 15 4.50 7.59 8.98
N ILE A 16 5.47 8.25 8.37
CA ILE A 16 5.85 8.05 6.96
C ILE A 16 6.19 6.58 6.72
N VAL A 17 7.04 5.99 7.56
CA VAL A 17 7.44 4.57 7.45
C VAL A 17 6.24 3.65 7.56
N VAL A 18 5.40 3.81 8.59
CA VAL A 18 4.22 2.95 8.80
C VAL A 18 3.25 3.04 7.62
N VAL A 19 2.93 4.26 7.16
CA VAL A 19 2.01 4.48 6.05
C VAL A 19 2.59 3.93 4.74
N ALA A 20 3.87 4.16 4.47
CA ALA A 20 4.54 3.66 3.28
C ALA A 20 4.60 2.13 3.27
N LEU A 21 4.94 1.48 4.40
CA LEU A 21 4.98 0.02 4.49
C LEU A 21 3.59 -0.58 4.27
N LEU A 22 2.57 -0.14 5.02
CA LEU A 22 1.23 -0.71 4.95
C LEU A 22 0.57 -0.43 3.59
N GLY A 23 0.64 0.83 3.13
CA GLY A 23 0.01 1.26 1.89
C GLY A 23 0.62 0.56 0.67
N ASN A 24 1.95 0.52 0.56
CA ASN A 24 2.60 -0.11 -0.59
C ASN A 24 2.53 -1.63 -0.52
N SER A 25 2.53 -2.25 0.67
CA SER A 25 2.25 -3.68 0.83
C SER A 25 0.86 -4.04 0.30
N LEU A 26 -0.15 -3.20 0.56
CA LEU A 26 -1.50 -3.41 0.02
C LEU A 26 -1.52 -3.32 -1.52
N VAL A 27 -0.81 -2.36 -2.12
CA VAL A 27 -0.68 -2.24 -3.58
C VAL A 27 -0.04 -3.51 -4.16
N ILE A 28 1.08 -3.95 -3.58
CA ILE A 28 1.80 -5.16 -4.00
C ILE A 28 0.89 -6.39 -3.89
N TYR A 29 0.23 -6.57 -2.74
CA TYR A 29 -0.70 -7.67 -2.51
C TYR A 29 -1.83 -7.70 -3.55
N VAL A 30 -2.44 -6.55 -3.85
CA VAL A 30 -3.50 -6.47 -4.86
C VAL A 30 -2.98 -6.86 -6.24
N LEU A 31 -1.82 -6.36 -6.65
CA LEU A 31 -1.27 -6.61 -7.99
C LEU A 31 -0.73 -8.03 -8.16
N VAL A 32 -0.08 -8.59 -7.15
CA VAL A 32 0.61 -9.88 -7.25
C VAL A 32 -0.32 -11.05 -6.90
N VAL A 33 -1.17 -10.89 -5.88
CA VAL A 33 -2.00 -12.00 -5.36
C VAL A 33 -3.43 -11.92 -5.89
N ARG A 34 -4.09 -10.76 -5.76
CA ARG A 34 -5.53 -10.64 -6.05
C ARG A 34 -5.85 -10.45 -7.52
N ARG A 35 -5.03 -9.68 -8.24
CA ARG A 35 -5.28 -9.22 -9.61
C ARG A 35 -4.04 -9.36 -10.49
N LYS A 36 -3.37 -10.52 -10.44
CA LYS A 36 -2.18 -10.83 -11.27
C LYS A 36 -2.35 -10.51 -12.76
N LYS A 37 -3.57 -10.68 -13.30
CA LYS A 37 -3.93 -10.32 -14.69
C LYS A 37 -3.72 -8.83 -15.02
N PHE A 38 -3.68 -7.93 -14.04
CA PHE A 38 -3.39 -6.50 -14.26
C PHE A 38 -1.96 -6.29 -14.73
N LEU A 39 -1.02 -7.15 -14.33
CA LEU A 39 0.39 -7.10 -14.77
C LEU A 39 0.56 -7.39 -16.27
N ASN A 40 -0.49 -7.85 -16.97
CA ASN A 40 -0.52 -7.90 -18.43
C ASN A 40 -0.61 -6.51 -19.08
N LYS A 41 -0.73 -5.44 -18.30
CA LYS A 41 -0.71 -4.06 -18.77
C LYS A 41 0.61 -3.38 -18.43
N PRO A 42 1.30 -2.73 -19.39
CA PRO A 42 2.61 -2.12 -19.16
C PRO A 42 2.63 -1.12 -17.99
N TYR A 43 1.64 -0.21 -17.88
CA TYR A 43 1.55 0.71 -16.74
C TYR A 43 1.45 0.03 -15.37
N SER A 44 0.83 -1.14 -15.26
CA SER A 44 0.71 -1.84 -13.98
C SER A 44 2.05 -2.39 -13.52
N VAL A 45 2.99 -2.65 -14.42
CA VAL A 45 4.38 -3.02 -14.09
C VAL A 45 5.10 -1.85 -13.41
N PHE A 46 4.94 -0.62 -13.93
CA PHE A 46 5.51 0.57 -13.30
C PHE A 46 4.87 0.89 -11.96
N ILE A 47 3.55 0.73 -11.82
CA ILE A 47 2.85 0.88 -10.53
C ILE A 47 3.37 -0.14 -9.50
N LEU A 48 3.59 -1.39 -9.91
CA LEU A 48 4.19 -2.40 -9.04
C LEU A 48 5.62 -1.98 -8.64
N ASN A 49 6.43 -1.52 -9.59
CA ASN A 49 7.79 -1.06 -9.29
C ASN A 49 7.79 0.11 -8.30
N LEU A 50 6.92 1.11 -8.49
CA LEU A 50 6.73 2.23 -7.55
C LEU A 50 6.41 1.73 -6.14
N ALA A 51 5.47 0.79 -6.00
CA ALA A 51 5.14 0.23 -4.70
C ALA A 51 6.31 -0.53 -4.06
N ILE A 52 7.11 -1.26 -4.85
CA ILE A 52 8.31 -1.95 -4.34
C ILE A 52 9.35 -0.95 -3.87
N VAL A 53 9.68 0.07 -4.66
CA VAL A 53 10.71 1.06 -4.27
C VAL A 53 10.26 1.92 -3.09
N ASP A 54 8.98 2.29 -3.01
CA ASP A 54 8.45 3.05 -1.87
C ASP A 54 8.41 2.20 -0.58
N PHE A 55 8.10 0.91 -0.68
CA PHE A 55 8.21 -0.04 0.42
C PHE A 55 9.66 -0.19 0.90
N LEU A 56 10.61 -0.36 -0.04
CA LEU A 56 12.04 -0.46 0.29
C LEU A 56 12.59 0.86 0.85
N THR A 57 12.11 2.01 0.35
CA THR A 57 12.45 3.32 0.92
C THR A 57 12.10 3.36 2.40
N ALA A 58 10.93 2.87 2.79
CA ALA A 58 10.52 2.81 4.19
C ALA A 58 11.43 1.88 5.03
N ILE A 59 11.83 0.72 4.49
CA ILE A 59 12.80 -0.17 5.15
C ILE A 59 14.15 0.53 5.36
N PHE A 60 14.68 1.18 4.32
CA PHE A 60 15.96 1.88 4.43
C PHE A 60 15.88 3.10 5.34
N LEU A 61 14.72 3.75 5.43
CA LEU A 61 14.50 4.84 6.38
C LEU A 61 14.59 4.36 7.83
N ILE A 62 14.09 3.16 8.15
CA ILE A 62 14.16 2.59 9.52
C ILE A 62 15.61 2.51 10.02
N VAL A 63 16.52 2.07 9.16
CA VAL A 63 17.94 1.91 9.52
C VAL A 63 18.76 3.19 9.31
N SER A 64 18.20 4.21 8.68
CA SER A 64 18.90 5.46 8.36
C SER A 64 18.84 6.47 9.50
N ARG A 65 19.86 7.36 9.53
CA ARG A 65 19.98 8.47 10.50
C ARG A 65 18.75 9.38 10.64
N PHE A 66 17.82 9.35 9.69
CA PHE A 66 16.61 10.19 9.69
C PHE A 66 15.55 9.71 10.68
N LEU A 67 15.47 8.41 10.95
CA LEU A 67 14.55 7.84 11.95
C LEU A 67 15.31 7.31 13.16
N TYR A 68 16.32 6.50 12.91
CA TYR A 68 17.16 5.90 13.94
C TYR A 68 18.60 6.02 13.47
N LEU A 69 19.44 6.68 14.25
CA LEU A 69 20.87 6.67 13.98
C LEU A 69 21.50 5.50 14.76
N PRO A 70 21.79 4.36 14.13
CA PRO A 70 22.52 3.30 14.78
C PRO A 70 23.88 3.79 15.28
N GLU A 71 24.31 3.24 16.41
CA GLU A 71 25.69 3.42 16.85
C GLU A 71 26.64 2.92 15.76
N THR A 72 27.69 3.69 15.48
CA THR A 72 28.70 3.29 14.51
C THR A 72 29.32 1.98 14.99
N PRO A 73 29.46 0.95 14.14
CA PRO A 73 30.11 -0.30 14.54
C PRO A 73 31.56 0.00 14.96
N THR A 74 31.84 -0.09 16.25
CA THR A 74 33.14 0.28 16.85
C THR A 74 34.18 -0.85 16.80
N TYR A 75 33.81 -2.03 16.29
CA TYR A 75 34.66 -3.21 16.33
C TYR A 75 35.70 -3.27 15.20
N ASN A 76 35.49 -2.55 14.07
CA ASN A 76 36.42 -2.52 12.94
C ASN A 76 36.23 -1.24 12.10
N ASP A 77 37.32 -0.52 11.83
CA ASP A 77 37.33 0.70 11.00
C ASP A 77 36.75 0.48 9.60
N THR A 78 36.95 -0.69 9.01
CA THR A 78 36.39 -1.03 7.69
C THR A 78 34.86 -1.13 7.75
N ALA A 79 34.33 -1.73 8.83
CA ALA A 79 32.89 -1.83 9.03
C ALA A 79 32.27 -0.44 9.31
N ALA A 80 32.98 0.40 10.06
CA ALA A 80 32.59 1.78 10.32
C ALA A 80 32.58 2.63 9.04
N GLU A 81 33.58 2.48 8.16
CA GLU A 81 33.64 3.15 6.86
C GLU A 81 32.44 2.76 5.98
N VAL A 82 32.17 1.45 5.83
CA VAL A 82 31.02 0.95 5.06
C VAL A 82 29.71 1.46 5.66
N PHE A 83 29.56 1.43 6.98
CA PHE A 83 28.39 1.96 7.68
C PHE A 83 28.18 3.45 7.38
N CYS A 84 29.23 4.26 7.45
CA CYS A 84 29.17 5.68 7.18
C CYS A 84 28.74 5.96 5.73
N GLN A 85 29.32 5.24 4.78
CA GLN A 85 29.04 5.42 3.35
C GLN A 85 27.64 4.93 2.94
N THR A 86 27.05 3.97 3.66
CA THR A 86 25.79 3.32 3.27
C THR A 86 24.59 3.67 4.17
N ILE A 87 24.69 3.39 5.47
CA ILE A 87 23.59 3.50 6.42
C ILE A 87 23.48 4.94 6.95
N TRP A 88 24.58 5.50 7.44
CA TRP A 88 24.59 6.86 7.99
C TRP A 88 24.25 7.89 6.92
N SER A 89 24.75 7.71 5.70
CA SER A 89 24.49 8.60 4.57
C SER A 89 23.02 8.66 4.15
N GLY A 90 22.22 7.66 4.51
CA GLY A 90 20.86 7.47 4.00
C GLY A 90 20.83 7.12 2.51
N ARG A 91 21.96 6.69 1.92
CA ARG A 91 22.13 6.48 0.49
C ARG A 91 21.04 5.59 -0.11
N PHE A 92 20.78 4.44 0.50
CA PHE A 92 19.82 3.48 -0.05
C PHE A 92 18.39 4.04 -0.12
N ALA A 93 17.98 4.86 0.86
CA ALA A 93 16.68 5.51 0.84
C ALA A 93 16.58 6.52 -0.33
N PHE A 94 17.65 7.29 -0.57
CA PHE A 94 17.71 8.18 -1.74
C PHE A 94 17.80 7.43 -3.07
N ASP A 95 18.53 6.31 -3.14
CA ASP A 95 18.61 5.46 -4.33
C ASP A 95 17.24 4.95 -4.74
N MET A 96 16.45 4.44 -3.78
CA MET A 96 15.07 4.02 -4.04
C MET A 96 14.21 5.18 -4.54
N GLY A 97 14.43 6.37 -3.97
CA GLY A 97 13.80 7.59 -4.43
C GLY A 97 14.13 7.96 -5.89
N TYR A 98 15.40 7.88 -6.30
CA TYR A 98 15.77 8.11 -7.70
C TYR A 98 15.22 7.05 -8.64
N ILE A 99 15.17 5.78 -8.23
CA ILE A 99 14.50 4.73 -9.01
C ILE A 99 13.01 5.09 -9.17
N SER A 100 12.35 5.62 -8.14
CA SER A 100 10.97 6.13 -8.21
C SER A 100 10.83 7.27 -9.23
N VAL A 101 11.75 8.26 -9.21
CA VAL A 101 11.77 9.36 -10.19
C VAL A 101 11.85 8.83 -11.62
N TYR A 102 12.81 7.96 -11.94
CA TYR A 102 12.96 7.42 -13.29
C TYR A 102 11.84 6.45 -13.68
N THR A 103 11.25 5.74 -12.71
CA THR A 103 10.03 4.95 -12.94
C THR A 103 8.87 5.84 -13.35
N CYS A 104 8.72 7.01 -12.73
CA CYS A 104 7.73 8.01 -13.14
C CYS A 104 8.01 8.54 -14.55
N VAL A 105 9.27 8.76 -14.94
CA VAL A 105 9.61 9.16 -16.33
C VAL A 105 9.18 8.08 -17.31
N ALA A 106 9.52 6.82 -17.02
CA ALA A 106 9.14 5.68 -17.87
C ALA A 106 7.61 5.51 -17.94
N LEU A 107 6.90 5.68 -16.82
CA LEU A 107 5.44 5.70 -16.78
C LEU A 107 4.89 6.85 -17.62
N THR A 108 5.43 8.07 -17.54
CA THR A 108 4.99 9.21 -18.35
C THR A 108 5.19 8.94 -19.85
N ILE A 109 6.33 8.39 -20.25
CA ILE A 109 6.60 8.00 -21.65
C ILE A 109 5.59 6.95 -22.11
N GLU A 110 5.31 5.96 -21.29
CA GLU A 110 4.35 4.90 -21.62
C GLU A 110 2.92 5.45 -21.74
N ARG A 111 2.51 6.36 -20.85
CA ARG A 111 1.23 7.09 -20.97
C ARG A 111 1.20 7.96 -22.23
N TRP A 112 2.30 8.60 -22.57
CA TRP A 112 2.43 9.41 -23.78
C TRP A 112 2.23 8.57 -25.03
N PHE A 113 2.84 7.38 -25.13
CA PHE A 113 2.59 6.46 -26.24
C PHE A 113 1.11 6.05 -26.31
N ALA A 114 0.50 5.74 -25.16
CA ALA A 114 -0.89 5.30 -25.09
C ALA A 114 -1.88 6.36 -25.60
N VAL A 115 -1.61 7.64 -25.34
CA VAL A 115 -2.50 8.76 -25.72
C VAL A 115 -2.17 9.32 -27.11
N VAL A 116 -0.89 9.57 -27.37
CA VAL A 116 -0.43 10.32 -28.55
C VAL A 116 -0.24 9.42 -29.77
N LYS A 117 0.18 8.16 -29.56
CA LYS A 117 0.50 7.20 -30.62
C LYS A 117 -0.24 5.87 -30.39
N PRO A 118 -1.59 5.84 -30.36
CA PRO A 118 -2.38 4.67 -29.99
C PRO A 118 -2.12 3.45 -30.89
N ASN A 119 -1.87 3.65 -32.19
CA ASN A 119 -1.55 2.56 -33.12
C ASN A 119 -0.24 1.87 -32.77
N LYS A 120 0.80 2.64 -32.40
CA LYS A 120 2.07 2.07 -31.92
C LYS A 120 1.86 1.37 -30.57
N TYR A 121 1.12 2.00 -29.66
CA TYR A 121 0.84 1.46 -28.33
C TYR A 121 0.00 0.16 -28.37
N ARG A 122 -0.84 -0.06 -29.39
CA ARG A 122 -1.57 -1.32 -29.57
C ARG A 122 -0.64 -2.53 -29.68
N SER A 123 0.57 -2.33 -30.23
CA SER A 123 1.62 -3.35 -30.33
C SER A 123 2.54 -3.41 -29.10
N ALA A 124 2.36 -2.52 -28.12
CA ALA A 124 3.23 -2.45 -26.95
C ALA A 124 3.04 -3.68 -26.07
N LYS A 125 4.15 -4.41 -25.88
CA LYS A 125 4.22 -5.59 -25.01
C LYS A 125 4.72 -5.19 -23.62
N THR A 126 4.23 -5.89 -22.59
CA THR A 126 4.66 -5.71 -21.19
C THR A 126 6.15 -5.91 -20.97
N ARG A 127 6.82 -6.75 -21.79
CA ARG A 127 8.27 -6.94 -21.73
C ARG A 127 9.06 -5.64 -21.84
N HIS A 128 8.60 -4.65 -22.61
CA HIS A 128 9.31 -3.37 -22.74
C HIS A 128 9.22 -2.55 -21.44
N ALA A 129 8.11 -2.66 -20.70
CA ALA A 129 8.00 -2.06 -19.37
C ALA A 129 8.92 -2.77 -18.37
N VAL A 130 9.06 -4.10 -18.46
CA VAL A 130 10.03 -4.84 -17.64
C VAL A 130 11.47 -4.43 -17.95
N TYR A 131 11.85 -4.32 -19.23
CA TYR A 131 13.17 -3.82 -19.60
C TYR A 131 13.42 -2.39 -19.12
N ALA A 132 12.42 -1.52 -19.20
CA ALA A 132 12.51 -0.16 -18.65
C ALA A 132 12.70 -0.20 -17.12
N VAL A 133 11.98 -1.07 -16.40
CA VAL A 133 12.18 -1.27 -14.95
C VAL A 133 13.62 -1.73 -14.67
N ILE A 134 14.10 -2.75 -15.36
CA ILE A 134 15.48 -3.24 -15.20
C ILE A 134 16.49 -2.10 -15.41
N LEU A 135 16.30 -1.30 -16.47
CA LEU A 135 17.17 -0.16 -16.76
C LEU A 135 17.18 0.88 -15.61
N VAL A 136 16.02 1.23 -15.05
CA VAL A 136 15.98 2.22 -13.96
C VAL A 136 16.62 1.71 -12.67
N TRP A 137 16.61 0.39 -12.42
CA TRP A 137 17.31 -0.21 -11.29
C TRP A 137 18.84 -0.15 -11.42
N PHE A 138 19.37 -0.06 -12.65
CA PHE A 138 20.79 0.20 -12.88
C PHE A 138 21.09 1.71 -12.87
N CYS A 139 20.31 2.52 -13.58
CA CYS A 139 20.56 3.96 -13.70
C CYS A 139 20.33 4.71 -12.37
N GLY A 140 19.32 4.35 -11.58
CA GLY A 140 18.96 5.06 -10.34
C GLY A 140 20.09 5.09 -9.30
N PRO A 141 20.65 3.95 -8.88
CA PRO A 141 21.79 3.93 -7.97
C PRO A 141 23.07 4.52 -8.60
N ALA A 142 23.25 4.38 -9.92
CA ALA A 142 24.40 4.94 -10.62
C ALA A 142 24.43 6.47 -10.54
N VAL A 143 23.29 7.15 -10.63
CA VAL A 143 23.26 8.62 -10.54
C VAL A 143 23.60 9.16 -9.15
N ASN A 144 23.52 8.33 -8.11
CA ASN A 144 23.89 8.68 -6.73
C ASN A 144 25.24 8.09 -6.31
N CYS A 145 26.02 7.52 -7.24
CA CYS A 145 27.28 6.85 -6.92
C CYS A 145 28.30 7.77 -6.23
N THR A 146 28.28 9.07 -6.56
CA THR A 146 29.19 10.07 -6.00
C THR A 146 29.06 10.21 -4.49
N THR A 147 27.88 9.93 -3.92
CA THR A 147 27.64 9.99 -2.47
C THR A 147 28.52 9.00 -1.70
N TYR A 148 28.91 7.88 -2.33
CA TYR A 148 29.84 6.91 -1.75
C TYR A 148 31.19 7.53 -1.37
N PHE A 149 31.72 8.38 -2.24
CA PHE A 149 33.05 8.95 -2.10
C PHE A 149 33.08 10.20 -1.20
N ARG A 150 31.91 10.77 -0.89
CA ARG A 150 31.77 12.04 -0.14
C ARG A 150 31.62 11.86 1.36
N ILE A 151 31.54 10.63 1.86
CA ILE A 151 31.38 10.33 3.29
C ILE A 151 32.47 9.35 3.70
N LYS A 152 33.10 9.63 4.85
CA LYS A 152 34.12 8.77 5.45
C LYS A 152 33.92 8.64 6.95
N TYR A 153 34.49 7.58 7.52
CA TYR A 153 34.67 7.45 8.96
C TYR A 153 35.89 8.26 9.41
N ASN A 154 35.72 9.11 10.43
CA ASN A 154 36.82 9.75 11.13
C ASN A 154 37.20 8.88 12.34
N VAL A 155 38.38 8.28 12.30
CA VAL A 155 38.91 7.38 13.34
C VAL A 155 39.15 8.13 14.65
N GLU A 156 39.64 9.37 14.59
CA GLU A 156 39.96 10.17 15.77
C GLU A 156 38.69 10.58 16.53
N GLU A 157 37.68 11.04 15.79
CA GLU A 157 36.42 11.52 16.35
C GLU A 157 35.37 10.41 16.50
N LYS A 158 35.70 9.18 16.07
CA LYS A 158 34.81 8.01 16.02
C LYS A 158 33.43 8.30 15.42
N LYS A 159 33.36 9.11 14.36
CA LYS A 159 32.10 9.54 13.75
C LYS A 159 32.17 9.64 12.24
N CYS A 160 31.02 9.53 11.59
CA CYS A 160 30.91 9.74 10.15
C CYS A 160 30.96 11.24 9.83
N VAL A 161 31.79 11.60 8.84
CA VAL A 161 32.00 12.99 8.41
C VAL A 161 31.94 13.11 6.89
N TRP A 162 31.58 14.30 6.41
CA TRP A 162 31.65 14.64 5.00
C TRP A 162 33.12 14.85 4.58
N ARG A 163 33.52 14.25 3.48
CA ARG A 163 34.85 14.41 2.86
C ARG A 163 34.78 15.50 1.80
N THR A 164 35.66 16.49 1.88
CA THR A 164 35.88 17.48 0.83
C THR A 164 36.76 16.88 -0.26
N ILE A 165 36.29 16.91 -1.51
CA ILE A 165 37.07 16.52 -2.69
C ILE A 165 36.98 17.71 -3.66
N PRO A 166 38.08 18.41 -3.98
CA PRO A 166 38.04 19.70 -4.69
C PRO A 166 37.22 19.69 -5.98
N PHE A 167 37.47 18.75 -6.90
CA PHE A 167 36.69 18.58 -8.14
C PHE A 167 35.22 18.20 -7.90
N ALA A 168 34.94 17.52 -6.78
CA ALA A 168 33.61 17.01 -6.45
C ALA A 168 32.71 18.03 -5.75
N GLU A 169 33.26 19.12 -5.22
CA GLU A 169 32.50 20.10 -4.46
C GLU A 169 31.89 21.18 -5.35
N GLU A 170 32.52 21.51 -6.48
CA GLU A 170 32.03 22.54 -7.39
C GLU A 170 31.12 21.96 -8.50
N GLU A 171 31.58 20.95 -9.24
CA GLU A 171 30.88 20.50 -10.46
C GLU A 171 29.84 19.39 -10.22
N LEU A 172 30.16 18.41 -9.35
CA LEU A 172 29.26 17.26 -9.14
C LEU A 172 27.87 17.64 -8.59
N PRO A 173 27.69 18.65 -7.71
CA PRO A 173 26.36 19.06 -7.28
C PRO A 173 25.48 19.54 -8.46
N TRP A 174 26.06 20.26 -9.42
CA TRP A 174 25.34 20.71 -10.62
C TRP A 174 24.97 19.56 -11.55
N ILE A 175 25.90 18.62 -11.77
CA ILE A 175 25.64 17.40 -12.55
C ILE A 175 24.53 16.59 -11.87
N ALA A 176 24.60 16.41 -10.55
CA ALA A 176 23.58 15.72 -9.77
C ALA A 176 22.22 16.43 -9.84
N LEU A 177 22.18 17.76 -9.75
CA LEU A 177 20.96 18.55 -9.92
C LEU A 177 20.35 18.34 -11.31
N ALA A 178 21.17 18.38 -12.36
CA ALA A 178 20.72 18.20 -13.73
C ALA A 178 20.12 16.81 -13.96
N VAL A 179 20.89 15.77 -13.61
CA VAL A 179 20.54 14.38 -13.91
C VAL A 179 19.40 13.87 -13.02
N GLN A 180 19.41 14.19 -11.73
CA GLN A 180 18.44 13.66 -10.76
C GLN A 180 17.17 14.52 -10.65
N SER A 181 17.15 15.75 -11.19
CA SER A 181 16.02 16.67 -11.04
C SER A 181 15.62 17.37 -12.33
N ILE A 182 16.50 18.20 -12.93
CA ILE A 182 16.10 19.06 -14.05
C ILE A 182 15.66 18.24 -15.27
N ILE A 183 16.47 17.27 -15.70
CA ILE A 183 16.18 16.42 -16.86
C ILE A 183 14.90 15.59 -16.65
N PRO A 184 14.75 14.81 -15.56
CA PRO A 184 13.55 13.99 -15.38
C PRO A 184 12.28 14.83 -15.22
N TYR A 185 12.32 15.93 -14.46
CA TYR A 185 11.11 16.73 -14.22
C TYR A 185 10.68 17.48 -15.47
N THR A 186 11.63 18.09 -16.20
CA THR A 186 11.34 18.74 -17.48
C THR A 186 10.78 17.74 -18.48
N THR A 187 11.33 16.53 -18.55
CA THR A 187 10.81 15.46 -19.42
C THR A 187 9.36 15.12 -19.08
N MET A 188 9.04 14.91 -17.80
CA MET A 188 7.66 14.63 -17.37
C MET A 188 6.72 15.78 -17.74
N VAL A 189 7.10 17.03 -17.44
CA VAL A 189 6.28 18.22 -17.71
C VAL A 189 6.01 18.38 -19.20
N VAL A 190 7.03 18.28 -20.05
CA VAL A 190 6.88 18.41 -21.51
C VAL A 190 5.96 17.31 -22.07
N LEU A 191 6.17 16.06 -21.66
CA LEU A 191 5.36 14.93 -22.13
C LEU A 191 3.90 15.04 -21.67
N TYR A 192 3.66 15.43 -20.41
CA TYR A 192 2.30 15.62 -19.90
C TYR A 192 1.60 16.83 -20.52
N SER A 193 2.31 17.92 -20.79
CA SER A 193 1.77 19.04 -21.57
C SER A 193 1.32 18.57 -22.96
N HIS A 194 2.14 17.77 -23.65
CA HIS A 194 1.75 17.23 -24.95
C HIS A 194 0.54 16.28 -24.87
N ILE A 195 0.50 15.42 -23.84
CA ILE A 195 -0.67 14.56 -23.55
C ILE A 195 -1.92 15.42 -23.36
N TYR A 196 -1.85 16.48 -22.55
CA TYR A 196 -2.96 17.38 -22.27
C TYR A 196 -3.51 18.02 -23.55
N TYR A 197 -2.64 18.61 -24.39
CA TYR A 197 -3.06 19.22 -25.65
C TYR A 197 -3.66 18.20 -26.63
N THR A 198 -3.11 16.98 -26.66
CA THR A 198 -3.64 15.90 -27.51
C THR A 198 -5.05 15.49 -27.05
N LEU A 199 -5.26 15.32 -25.74
CA LEU A 199 -6.57 14.99 -25.19
C LEU A 199 -7.62 16.10 -25.39
N LYS A 200 -7.19 17.37 -25.46
CA LYS A 200 -8.09 18.50 -25.73
C LYS A 200 -8.57 18.54 -27.19
N LYS A 201 -7.73 18.09 -28.13
CA LYS A 201 -8.04 18.07 -29.57
C LYS A 201 -8.88 16.87 -30.00
N LEU A 202 -8.81 15.77 -29.26
CA LEU A 202 -9.62 14.59 -29.54
C LEU A 202 -11.10 14.87 -29.20
N PRO A 203 -12.05 14.42 -30.03
CA PRO A 203 -13.46 14.42 -29.66
C PRO A 203 -13.62 13.71 -28.32
N ARG A 204 -14.62 14.09 -27.50
CA ARG A 204 -14.94 13.35 -26.27
C ARG A 204 -15.45 11.95 -26.65
N LEU A 205 -14.52 11.03 -26.86
CA LEU A 205 -14.83 9.64 -27.11
C LEU A 205 -15.41 9.06 -25.82
N THR A 206 -16.67 8.65 -25.87
CA THR A 206 -17.46 8.17 -24.74
C THR A 206 -17.26 6.68 -24.45
N SER A 207 -16.36 6.01 -25.18
CA SER A 207 -16.07 4.60 -24.95
C SER A 207 -15.52 4.37 -23.54
N ASN A 208 -15.96 3.29 -22.89
CA ASN A 208 -15.43 2.85 -21.61
C ASN A 208 -13.90 2.71 -21.62
N ARG A 209 -13.31 2.34 -22.76
CA ARG A 209 -11.85 2.24 -22.92
C ARG A 209 -11.16 3.59 -22.79
N ASP A 210 -11.73 4.62 -23.39
CA ASP A 210 -11.13 5.96 -23.44
C ASP A 210 -11.28 6.68 -22.10
N ILE A 211 -12.43 6.48 -21.43
CA ILE A 211 -12.64 6.91 -20.04
C ILE A 211 -11.60 6.26 -19.12
N GLN A 212 -11.38 4.96 -19.25
CA GLN A 212 -10.38 4.23 -18.46
C GLN A 212 -8.96 4.73 -18.75
N LEU A 213 -8.60 4.97 -20.02
CA LEU A 213 -7.29 5.51 -20.42
C LEU A 213 -7.05 6.90 -19.83
N ARG A 214 -8.02 7.81 -19.94
CA ARG A 214 -7.94 9.17 -19.38
C ARG A 214 -7.77 9.11 -17.87
N ARG A 215 -8.56 8.28 -17.19
CA ARG A 215 -8.46 8.08 -15.73
C ARG A 215 -7.07 7.61 -15.32
N ILE A 216 -6.55 6.54 -15.93
CA ILE A 216 -5.20 6.03 -15.60
C ILE A 216 -4.15 7.11 -15.85
N THR A 217 -4.27 7.87 -16.94
CA THR A 217 -3.34 8.95 -17.30
C THR A 217 -3.39 10.10 -16.29
N VAL A 218 -4.57 10.49 -15.83
CA VAL A 218 -4.73 11.50 -14.77
C VAL A 218 -4.15 11.02 -13.45
N VAL A 219 -4.37 9.76 -13.06
CA VAL A 219 -3.76 9.21 -11.84
C VAL A 219 -2.24 9.20 -11.93
N ALA A 220 -1.68 8.78 -13.07
CA ALA A 220 -0.24 8.83 -13.30
C ALA A 220 0.30 10.26 -13.25
N LEU A 221 -0.40 11.24 -13.85
CA LEU A 221 -0.06 12.65 -13.77
C LEU A 221 -0.05 13.15 -12.32
N LEU A 222 -1.10 12.86 -11.54
CA LEU A 222 -1.20 13.26 -10.13
C LEU A 222 -0.06 12.66 -9.30
N ALA A 223 0.29 11.39 -9.53
CA ALA A 223 1.42 10.74 -8.87
C ALA A 223 2.75 11.40 -9.23
N CYS A 224 2.99 11.68 -10.51
CA CYS A 224 4.22 12.36 -10.95
C CYS A 224 4.31 13.79 -10.41
N SER A 225 3.20 14.53 -10.38
CA SER A 225 3.15 15.88 -9.81
C SER A 225 3.41 15.87 -8.31
N ALA A 226 2.82 14.93 -7.55
CA ALA A 226 3.11 14.77 -6.13
C ALA A 226 4.59 14.47 -5.88
N LEU A 227 5.22 13.66 -6.75
CA LEU A 227 6.65 13.38 -6.69
C LEU A 227 7.48 14.63 -6.92
N ILE A 228 7.20 15.41 -7.97
CA ILE A 228 7.95 16.65 -8.25
C ILE A 228 7.82 17.62 -7.07
N LEU A 229 6.60 17.83 -6.56
CA LEU A 229 6.34 18.71 -5.43
C LEU A 229 7.01 18.23 -4.13
N GLY A 230 7.08 16.91 -3.92
CA GLY A 230 7.75 16.32 -2.78
C GLY A 230 9.27 16.49 -2.83
N TRP A 231 9.87 16.30 -4.00
CA TRP A 231 11.33 16.25 -4.14
C TRP A 231 11.97 17.62 -4.34
N VAL A 232 11.36 18.53 -5.10
CA VAL A 232 11.95 19.84 -5.44
C VAL A 232 12.45 20.61 -4.20
N PRO A 233 11.68 20.73 -3.09
CA PRO A 233 12.16 21.43 -1.90
C PRO A 233 13.43 20.82 -1.30
N GLY A 234 13.50 19.49 -1.23
CA GLY A 234 14.70 18.76 -0.75
C GLY A 234 15.91 19.01 -1.62
N ARG A 235 15.72 19.11 -2.95
CA ARG A 235 16.79 19.39 -3.91
C ARG A 235 17.28 20.83 -3.82
N VAL A 236 16.37 21.79 -3.70
CA VAL A 236 16.72 23.21 -3.53
C VAL A 236 17.48 23.44 -2.24
N THR A 237 16.99 22.91 -1.12
CA THR A 237 17.67 23.06 0.18
C THR A 237 19.04 22.37 0.20
N PHE A 238 19.18 21.20 -0.43
CA PHE A 238 20.50 20.56 -0.59
C PHE A 238 21.50 21.48 -1.31
N MET A 239 21.09 22.11 -2.42
CA MET A 239 21.98 23.03 -3.16
C MET A 239 22.34 24.26 -2.32
N LEU A 240 21.37 24.87 -1.65
CA LEU A 240 21.61 26.04 -0.78
C LEU A 240 22.57 25.69 0.37
N THR A 241 22.42 24.50 0.97
CA THR A 241 23.34 24.01 1.99
C THR A 241 24.75 23.80 1.44
N LYS A 242 24.87 23.28 0.20
CA LYS A 242 26.18 23.04 -0.41
C LYS A 242 26.95 24.32 -0.70
N PHE A 243 26.26 25.40 -1.06
CA PHE A 243 26.90 26.71 -1.30
C PHE A 243 26.90 27.63 -0.06
N GLY A 244 26.71 27.07 1.14
CA GLY A 244 26.84 27.83 2.40
C GLY A 244 25.71 28.81 2.70
N HIS A 245 24.59 28.74 1.97
CA HIS A 245 23.42 29.60 2.19
C HIS A 245 22.45 29.05 3.25
N LEU A 246 22.52 27.76 3.60
CA LEU A 246 21.69 27.14 4.63
C LEU A 246 22.50 26.17 5.50
N ASP A 247 22.16 26.08 6.78
CA ASP A 247 22.75 25.11 7.71
C ASP A 247 22.30 23.67 7.33
N PRO A 248 23.24 22.73 7.07
CA PRO A 248 22.91 21.32 6.84
C PRO A 248 22.16 20.65 8.00
N ASN A 249 22.28 21.19 9.22
CA ASN A 249 21.61 20.68 10.41
C ASN A 249 20.37 21.50 10.80
N GLY A 250 20.00 22.49 10.00
CA GLY A 250 18.86 23.37 10.26
C GLY A 250 17.51 22.70 10.00
N SER A 251 16.47 23.16 10.70
CA SER A 251 15.11 22.63 10.61
C SER A 251 14.51 22.71 9.18
N ILE A 252 14.91 23.71 8.39
CA ILE A 252 14.44 23.88 7.00
C ILE A 252 14.89 22.73 6.12
N HIS A 253 16.17 22.33 6.21
CA HIS A 253 16.72 21.21 5.45
C HIS A 253 16.00 19.90 5.80
N PHE A 254 15.87 19.62 7.10
CA PHE A 254 15.17 18.42 7.58
C PHE A 254 13.70 18.37 7.18
N THR A 255 12.99 19.50 7.28
CA THR A 255 11.58 19.58 6.86
C THR A 255 11.43 19.28 5.37
N CYS A 256 12.33 19.78 4.53
CA CYS A 256 12.31 19.50 3.09
C CYS A 256 12.66 18.03 2.77
N VAL A 257 13.56 17.43 3.56
CA VAL A 257 13.86 15.98 3.48
C VAL A 257 12.63 15.16 3.89
N MET A 258 11.87 15.56 4.92
CA MET A 258 10.61 14.89 5.27
C MET A 258 9.60 14.94 4.13
N ILE A 259 9.41 16.11 3.52
CA ILE A 259 8.50 16.29 2.38
C ILE A 259 8.92 15.38 1.22
N THR A 260 10.23 15.18 1.02
CA THR A 260 10.77 14.26 0.00
C THR A 260 10.31 12.82 0.26
N PHE A 261 10.41 12.33 1.49
CA PHE A 261 10.04 10.96 1.82
C PHE A 261 8.54 10.74 2.00
N LEU A 262 7.78 11.80 2.34
CA LEU A 262 6.31 11.75 2.40
C LEU A 262 5.69 11.37 1.05
N ASN A 263 6.37 11.66 -0.06
CA ASN A 263 5.95 11.24 -1.40
C ASN A 263 5.70 9.72 -1.51
N SER A 264 6.50 8.90 -0.82
CA SER A 264 6.35 7.43 -0.84
C SER A 264 5.03 6.95 -0.19
N CYS A 265 4.36 7.81 0.58
CA CYS A 265 3.05 7.53 1.16
C CYS A 265 1.90 7.84 0.20
N VAL A 266 2.07 8.74 -0.77
CA VAL A 266 0.99 9.30 -1.57
C VAL A 266 0.41 8.28 -2.57
N ASN A 267 1.27 7.45 -3.17
CA ASN A 267 0.93 6.52 -4.25
C ASN A 267 -0.24 5.56 -3.90
N PRO A 268 -0.21 4.82 -2.78
CA PRO A 268 -1.33 3.95 -2.38
C PRO A 268 -2.69 4.65 -2.30
N PHE A 269 -2.73 5.89 -1.80
CA PHE A 269 -3.96 6.67 -1.69
C PHE A 269 -4.48 7.12 -3.06
N LEU A 270 -3.59 7.57 -3.96
CA LEU A 270 -3.97 7.93 -5.31
C LEU A 270 -4.64 6.76 -6.04
N TYR A 271 -4.09 5.55 -5.89
CA TYR A 271 -4.69 4.35 -6.47
C TYR A 271 -6.04 4.01 -5.83
N GLY A 272 -6.14 4.08 -4.49
CA GLY A 272 -7.36 3.78 -3.75
C GLY A 272 -8.52 4.76 -4.02
N ILE A 273 -8.22 6.05 -4.22
CA ILE A 273 -9.22 7.10 -4.45
C ILE A 273 -9.66 7.11 -5.92
N TYR A 274 -8.70 7.13 -6.84
CA TYR A 274 -8.96 7.45 -8.25
C TYR A 274 -8.99 6.24 -9.19
N SER A 275 -8.58 5.05 -8.74
CA SER A 275 -8.71 3.83 -9.54
C SER A 275 -9.81 2.91 -8.98
N PRO A 276 -11.00 2.85 -9.60
CA PRO A 276 -12.10 2.01 -9.12
C PRO A 276 -11.74 0.53 -9.00
N ALA A 277 -10.85 0.04 -9.86
CA ALA A 277 -10.36 -1.32 -9.83
C ALA A 277 -9.56 -1.61 -8.54
N PHE A 278 -8.64 -0.71 -8.15
CA PHE A 278 -7.91 -0.83 -6.88
C PHE A 278 -8.84 -0.60 -5.69
N ARG A 279 -9.68 0.43 -5.75
CA ARG A 279 -10.66 0.75 -4.71
C ARG A 279 -11.56 -0.44 -4.36
N ALA A 280 -12.04 -1.16 -5.37
CA ALA A 280 -12.87 -2.34 -5.18
C ALA A 280 -12.12 -3.47 -4.46
N GLU A 281 -10.85 -3.69 -4.79
CA GLU A 281 -10.04 -4.70 -4.09
C GLU A 281 -9.64 -4.25 -2.68
N TYR A 282 -9.33 -2.98 -2.47
CA TYR A 282 -9.05 -2.43 -1.14
C TYR A 282 -10.25 -2.65 -0.22
N LYS A 283 -11.47 -2.32 -0.67
CA LYS A 283 -12.70 -2.57 0.09
C LYS A 283 -12.89 -4.04 0.47
N LYS A 284 -12.61 -4.97 -0.45
CA LYS A 284 -12.70 -6.41 -0.17
C LYS A 284 -11.68 -6.85 0.88
N VAL A 285 -10.45 -6.37 0.79
CA VAL A 285 -9.39 -6.68 1.75
C VAL A 285 -9.77 -6.14 3.13
N PHE A 286 -10.16 -4.86 3.23
CA PHE A 286 -10.60 -4.28 4.50
C PHE A 286 -11.84 -4.97 5.07
N HIS A 287 -12.83 -5.32 4.24
CA HIS A 287 -14.02 -6.04 4.69
C HIS A 287 -13.68 -7.44 5.20
N TYR A 288 -12.77 -8.16 4.54
CA TYR A 288 -12.30 -9.47 4.99
C TYR A 288 -11.64 -9.39 6.37
N TYR A 289 -10.69 -8.46 6.55
CA TYR A 289 -10.03 -8.27 7.85
C TYR A 289 -11.01 -7.79 8.92
N TYR A 290 -11.92 -6.87 8.58
CA TYR A 290 -12.97 -6.41 9.50
C TYR A 290 -13.84 -7.56 10.00
N ARG A 291 -14.36 -8.43 9.11
CA ARG A 291 -15.15 -9.60 9.52
C ARG A 291 -14.35 -10.55 10.39
N LYS A 292 -13.09 -10.85 10.02
CA LYS A 292 -12.23 -11.74 10.79
C LYS A 292 -12.01 -11.22 12.21
N THR A 293 -11.73 -9.92 12.38
CA THR A 293 -11.54 -9.31 13.70
C THR A 293 -12.82 -9.36 14.54
N VAL A 294 -13.98 -9.05 13.95
CA VAL A 294 -15.28 -9.12 14.64
C VAL A 294 -15.62 -10.55 15.08
N THR A 295 -15.39 -11.56 14.22
CA THR A 295 -15.62 -12.98 14.58
C THR A 295 -14.71 -13.43 15.73
N VAL A 296 -13.43 -13.06 15.70
CA VAL A 296 -12.49 -13.38 16.79
C VAL A 296 -12.94 -12.72 18.10
N PHE A 297 -13.30 -11.44 18.07
CA PHE A 297 -13.77 -10.72 19.26
C PHE A 297 -15.06 -11.31 19.84
N ARG A 298 -15.98 -11.78 18.99
CA ARG A 298 -17.25 -12.42 19.41
C ARG A 298 -17.02 -13.78 20.07
N HIS A 299 -16.04 -14.57 19.61
CA HIS A 299 -15.69 -15.84 20.28
C HIS A 299 -14.93 -15.65 21.60
N SER A 300 -14.15 -14.58 21.75
CA SER A 300 -13.41 -14.30 23.00
C SER A 300 -14.30 -13.81 24.15
N HIS A 301 -15.48 -13.24 23.87
CA HIS A 301 -16.41 -12.71 24.88
C HIS A 301 -17.56 -13.64 25.27
N VAL A 302 -17.73 -14.79 24.61
CA VAL A 302 -18.68 -15.82 25.04
C VAL A 302 -17.94 -16.79 25.97
N LYS A 303 -17.91 -16.47 27.28
CA LYS A 303 -17.74 -17.52 28.29
C LYS A 303 -19.04 -18.33 28.30
N PRO A 304 -19.01 -19.67 28.22
CA PRO A 304 -20.23 -20.46 28.37
C PRO A 304 -20.82 -20.18 29.76
N THR A 305 -22.05 -19.69 29.79
CA THR A 305 -22.84 -19.63 31.03
C THR A 305 -23.24 -21.06 31.42
N PRO A 306 -23.32 -21.38 32.74
CA PRO A 306 -23.60 -22.73 33.23
C PRO A 306 -24.87 -23.36 32.64
N ASP A 307 -25.84 -22.54 32.21
CA ASP A 307 -27.12 -22.99 31.64
C ASP A 307 -26.98 -23.70 30.28
N GLN A 308 -25.87 -23.51 29.55
CA GLN A 308 -25.65 -24.22 28.26
C GLN A 308 -25.18 -25.67 28.43
N VAL A 309 -24.71 -26.07 29.61
CA VAL A 309 -24.35 -27.47 29.88
C VAL A 309 -25.60 -28.36 30.00
N GLN A 310 -26.71 -27.79 30.46
CA GLN A 310 -27.94 -28.54 30.67
C GLN A 310 -28.73 -28.81 29.37
N GLY A 311 -28.61 -27.92 28.38
CA GLY A 311 -29.18 -28.11 27.04
C GLY A 311 -28.54 -29.28 26.27
N ASN A 312 -27.24 -29.53 26.45
CA ASN A 312 -26.55 -30.65 25.80
C ASN A 312 -27.02 -32.01 26.33
N SER A 313 -27.37 -32.10 27.62
CA SER A 313 -27.93 -33.33 28.22
C SER A 313 -29.32 -33.72 27.70
N LEU A 314 -30.12 -32.74 27.27
CA LEU A 314 -31.44 -32.96 26.66
C LEU A 314 -31.30 -33.39 25.20
N SER A 315 -30.29 -32.87 24.49
CA SER A 315 -29.96 -33.32 23.13
C SER A 315 -29.43 -34.76 23.12
N GLU A 316 -28.60 -35.17 24.08
CA GLU A 316 -28.13 -36.56 24.19
C GLU A 316 -29.26 -37.54 24.51
N LYS A 317 -30.21 -37.16 25.38
CA LYS A 317 -31.41 -37.97 25.66
C LYS A 317 -32.37 -38.07 24.47
N ALA A 318 -32.49 -37.02 23.66
CA ALA A 318 -33.29 -37.08 22.44
C ALA A 318 -32.67 -38.01 21.39
N VAL A 319 -31.33 -38.01 21.28
CA VAL A 319 -30.59 -38.92 20.39
C VAL A 319 -30.65 -40.37 20.87
N SER A 320 -30.56 -40.63 22.19
CA SER A 320 -30.69 -42.00 22.72
C SER A 320 -32.09 -42.59 22.57
N THR A 321 -33.13 -41.75 22.44
CA THR A 321 -34.50 -42.21 22.19
C THR A 321 -34.74 -42.56 20.71
N LEU A 322 -33.93 -42.00 19.80
CA LEU A 322 -33.98 -42.32 18.36
C LEU A 322 -33.33 -43.66 18.02
N GLU A 323 -32.32 -44.11 18.79
CA GLU A 323 -31.65 -45.40 18.57
C GLU A 323 -32.51 -46.63 18.94
N GLN A 324 -33.64 -46.44 19.65
CA GLN A 324 -34.57 -47.53 20.01
C GLN A 324 -35.65 -47.83 18.96
N GLY A 325 -35.51 -47.35 17.71
CA GLY A 325 -36.09 -48.02 16.55
C GLY A 325 -37.57 -47.76 16.22
N LYS A 326 -38.09 -46.54 16.44
CA LYS A 326 -39.42 -46.13 15.93
C LYS A 326 -39.47 -44.69 15.38
N ALA A 327 -38.72 -44.40 14.33
CA ALA A 327 -39.00 -43.30 13.38
C ALA A 327 -38.18 -43.50 12.09
N SER A 328 -38.83 -43.54 10.93
CA SER A 328 -38.18 -43.88 9.64
C SER A 328 -37.57 -42.69 8.88
N SER A 329 -37.71 -41.45 9.36
CA SER A 329 -36.94 -40.31 8.83
C SER A 329 -37.14 -39.08 9.70
N LEU A 330 -36.08 -38.27 9.90
CA LEU A 330 -36.19 -36.92 10.46
C LEU A 330 -35.57 -35.93 9.49
N SER A 331 -36.37 -35.01 8.95
CA SER A 331 -35.87 -33.86 8.19
C SER A 331 -35.67 -32.69 9.15
N VAL A 332 -34.40 -32.35 9.44
CA VAL A 332 -34.07 -31.17 10.26
C VAL A 332 -33.94 -29.97 9.33
N LYS A 333 -34.94 -29.08 9.35
CA LYS A 333 -34.88 -27.80 8.64
C LYS A 333 -34.39 -26.73 9.61
N ALA A 334 -33.15 -26.29 9.46
CA ALA A 334 -32.60 -25.15 10.20
C ALA A 334 -32.86 -23.87 9.39
N GLU A 335 -33.78 -23.02 9.86
CA GLU A 335 -33.98 -21.68 9.30
C GLU A 335 -33.18 -20.65 10.11
N TYR A 336 -32.41 -19.84 9.40
CA TYR A 336 -31.58 -18.79 10.00
C TYR A 336 -32.35 -17.47 9.92
N ASN A 337 -32.97 -17.05 11.02
CA ASN A 337 -33.51 -15.70 11.15
C ASN A 337 -32.67 -14.89 12.14
N GLU A 338 -32.38 -13.64 11.77
CA GLU A 338 -31.61 -12.70 12.59
C GLU A 338 -32.36 -12.39 13.90
N GLY A 339 -32.06 -13.14 14.95
CA GLY A 339 -32.59 -12.92 16.31
C GLY A 339 -33.02 -14.21 16.99
N TYR A 340 -32.06 -14.89 17.64
CA TYR A 340 -32.14 -16.08 18.51
C TYR A 340 -33.51 -16.80 18.70
N ALA A 341 -33.65 -18.00 18.11
CA ALA A 341 -34.12 -19.26 18.72
C ALA A 341 -34.05 -20.39 17.67
N PHE A 342 -33.55 -21.58 18.03
CA PHE A 342 -33.68 -22.79 17.19
C PHE A 342 -35.01 -23.46 17.49
N THR A 343 -35.92 -23.53 16.50
CA THR A 343 -37.14 -24.32 16.59
C THR A 343 -36.96 -25.63 15.81
N VAL A 344 -36.86 -26.75 16.52
CA VAL A 344 -36.89 -28.08 15.92
C VAL A 344 -38.35 -28.48 15.72
N LYS A 345 -38.81 -28.62 14.48
CA LYS A 345 -40.09 -29.28 14.18
C LYS A 345 -39.80 -30.74 13.82
N SER A 346 -40.32 -31.69 14.57
CA SER A 346 -40.43 -33.08 14.11
C SER A 346 -41.77 -33.25 13.39
N ALA A 347 -41.75 -33.67 12.12
CA ALA A 347 -42.95 -34.18 11.46
C ALA A 347 -42.99 -35.71 11.66
N SER A 348 -44.10 -36.23 12.18
CA SER A 348 -44.43 -37.66 12.18
C SER A 348 -45.58 -37.87 11.21
N GLU A 349 -45.49 -38.88 10.34
CA GLU A 349 -46.50 -39.25 9.33
C GLU A 349 -47.82 -39.80 9.92
N GLN A 350 -48.04 -39.74 11.23
CA GLN A 350 -49.32 -40.13 11.85
C GLN A 350 -49.87 -39.01 12.75
N GLY A 351 -50.59 -38.07 12.13
CA GLY A 351 -51.88 -37.55 12.62
C GLY A 351 -52.05 -36.94 14.02
N ASN A 352 -51.01 -36.72 14.84
CA ASN A 352 -51.17 -36.07 16.15
C ASN A 352 -50.17 -34.93 16.36
N SER A 353 -50.68 -33.73 16.61
CA SER A 353 -49.90 -32.52 16.90
C SER A 353 -49.44 -32.52 18.36
N ILE A 354 -48.12 -32.51 18.60
CA ILE A 354 -47.56 -32.25 19.93
C ILE A 354 -47.31 -30.74 20.04
N ALA A 355 -48.04 -30.06 20.92
CA ALA A 355 -47.83 -28.65 21.23
C ALA A 355 -46.59 -28.50 22.13
N LEU A 356 -45.59 -27.74 21.69
CA LEU A 356 -44.48 -27.29 22.53
C LEU A 356 -44.79 -25.88 23.05
N MET A 357 -44.73 -25.70 24.37
CA MET A 357 -45.00 -24.42 25.06
C MET A 357 -43.93 -23.35 24.75
N PRO A 358 -44.31 -22.06 24.70
CA PRO A 358 -43.35 -20.97 24.57
C PRO A 358 -42.61 -20.72 25.89
N VAL A 359 -41.30 -20.53 25.82
CA VAL A 359 -40.50 -19.99 26.94
C VAL A 359 -40.82 -18.48 27.07
N PRO A 360 -41.22 -17.98 28.26
CA PRO A 360 -41.53 -16.56 28.41
C PRO A 360 -40.28 -15.72 28.72
N ASN A 361 -40.36 -14.45 28.32
CA ASN A 361 -39.50 -13.31 28.67
C ASN A 361 -38.17 -13.16 27.90
N LEU A 362 -38.20 -12.29 26.88
CA LEU A 362 -37.16 -11.28 26.63
C LEU A 362 -37.81 -10.05 25.96
N ALA A 363 -37.43 -8.88 26.48
CA ALA A 363 -38.14 -7.61 26.31
C ALA A 363 -38.24 -7.11 24.86
N ARG A 364 -39.38 -6.48 24.54
CA ARG A 364 -39.64 -5.69 23.33
C ARG A 364 -38.56 -4.62 23.12
N ILE A 365 -37.95 -4.60 21.95
CA ILE A 365 -37.36 -3.40 21.35
C ILE A 365 -38.28 -3.01 20.18
N PRO A 366 -38.70 -1.75 20.02
CA PRO A 366 -39.70 -1.39 19.02
C PRO A 366 -39.16 -1.55 17.59
N ASN A 367 -40.00 -2.13 16.74
CA ASN A 367 -39.82 -2.16 15.28
C ASN A 367 -39.72 -0.74 14.72
N ASP A 368 -38.74 -0.51 13.85
CA ASP A 368 -38.83 0.53 12.82
C ASP A 368 -38.97 -0.18 11.48
N GLU A 369 -40.16 -0.07 10.89
CA GLU A 369 -40.54 -0.67 9.62
C GLU A 369 -39.94 0.12 8.46
N SER A 370 -39.03 -0.47 7.68
CA SER A 370 -38.92 -0.21 6.22
C SER A 370 -37.77 -0.98 5.56
N ALA A 371 -37.96 -2.28 5.31
CA ALA A 371 -37.30 -2.96 4.18
C ALA A 371 -37.99 -4.29 3.85
N LYS A 372 -38.87 -4.29 2.85
CA LYS A 372 -39.29 -5.51 2.16
C LYS A 372 -38.07 -6.08 1.41
N VAL A 373 -37.56 -7.22 1.85
CA VAL A 373 -36.69 -8.09 1.04
C VAL A 373 -37.22 -9.51 1.15
N ALA A 374 -37.61 -10.08 0.00
CA ALA A 374 -38.07 -11.45 -0.10
C ALA A 374 -36.95 -12.45 0.24
N PRO A 375 -37.22 -13.58 0.92
CA PRO A 375 -36.21 -14.61 1.15
C PRO A 375 -35.94 -15.36 -0.16
N LYS A 376 -34.67 -15.43 -0.56
CA LYS A 376 -34.21 -16.44 -1.51
C LYS A 376 -33.99 -17.74 -0.74
N GLU A 377 -34.81 -18.75 -1.01
CA GLU A 377 -34.55 -20.12 -0.60
C GLU A 377 -33.30 -20.63 -1.34
N SER A 378 -32.29 -21.09 -0.59
CA SER A 378 -31.15 -21.82 -1.14
C SER A 378 -31.11 -23.19 -0.47
N TYR A 379 -31.48 -24.22 -1.23
CA TYR A 379 -31.34 -25.62 -0.84
C TYR A 379 -29.88 -26.04 -0.98
N MET A 380 -29.35 -26.72 0.03
CA MET A 380 -28.07 -27.41 -0.03
C MET A 380 -28.37 -28.90 0.11
N GLU A 381 -28.37 -29.62 -1.01
CA GLU A 381 -28.38 -31.09 -1.02
C GLU A 381 -26.98 -31.58 -0.66
N CYS A 382 -26.84 -32.24 0.49
CA CYS A 382 -25.71 -33.12 0.74
C CYS A 382 -26.12 -34.54 0.34
N SER A 383 -25.56 -35.05 -0.75
CA SER A 383 -25.52 -36.49 -1.03
C SER A 383 -24.41 -37.13 -0.19
N LEU A 384 -24.68 -38.33 0.32
CA LEU A 384 -23.79 -39.16 1.14
C LEU A 384 -22.41 -39.41 0.51
#